data_AF-A0A225D4K2-F1
#
_entry.id   AF-A0A225D4K2-F1
#
_cell.length_a   1.000
_cell.length_b   1.000
_cell.length_c   1.000
_cell.angle_alpha   90.00
_cell.angle_beta   90.00
_cell.angle_gamma   90.00
#
_symmetry.space_group_name_H-M   'P 1'
#
loop_
_entity.id
_entity.type
_entity.pdbx_description
1 polymer ?
#
loop_
_entity_poly.entity_id
_entity_poly.type
_entity_poly.pdbx_seq_one_letter_code
_entity_poly.pdbx_strand_id
1 'polypeptide(L)'
;MARLFALAAGLAVMSGVTGCASTWDTITSKSFRESLKDKPYGTMFGKPPDPLETLRNSPEGEARAKAMKLIKEPAAEKHSAEEQDEVMQILTSAATTDPSPWVRIAAIDALGRFHDPRAADVLKQAYFNAPGRLPGNLAKPEAEKSPIVQAGAREPGLLGDRLGLGGPQGFTADQVATVRGRAIDSMAKTGGPKSLEFLAGIAIGKDHFMNDDVNTQEFVRQRAVDGISQMRTKEAVVVLAKVLAAEKDKDITLTAKAHEGLVQLTGKNLPADPEKWNGVVQAEFEIVPEPNAIQRAIGFTTQK
;
A
#
# COMPACT_ATOMS: atom_id res chain seq x y z
N MET A 1 21.65 -40.47 27.57
CA MET A 1 21.61 -40.47 26.09
C MET A 1 20.22 -40.69 25.49
N ALA A 2 19.31 -41.47 26.09
CA ALA A 2 17.97 -41.72 25.52
C ALA A 2 17.02 -40.49 25.46
N ARG A 3 17.23 -39.46 26.29
CA ARG A 3 16.39 -38.24 26.30
C ARG A 3 16.77 -37.20 25.23
N LEU A 4 17.94 -37.31 24.60
CA LEU A 4 18.35 -36.41 23.51
C LEU A 4 17.73 -36.79 22.16
N PHE A 5 17.40 -38.06 21.95
CA PHE A 5 16.80 -38.53 20.69
C PHE A 5 15.30 -38.20 20.57
N ALA A 6 14.56 -38.07 21.68
CA ALA A 6 13.14 -37.72 21.65
C ALA A 6 12.87 -36.25 21.24
N LEU A 7 13.82 -35.35 21.48
CA LEU A 7 13.72 -33.94 21.06
C LEU A 7 14.01 -33.73 19.57
N ALA A 8 14.82 -34.59 18.96
CA ALA A 8 15.14 -34.50 17.53
C ALA A 8 13.99 -34.99 16.63
N ALA A 9 13.21 -35.99 17.06
CA ALA A 9 12.07 -36.51 16.29
C ALA A 9 10.84 -35.58 16.32
N GLY A 10 10.67 -34.78 17.39
CA GLY A 10 9.58 -33.80 17.50
C GLY A 10 9.78 -32.55 16.62
N LEU A 11 11.03 -32.18 16.30
CA LEU A 11 11.34 -31.00 15.50
C LEU A 11 11.16 -31.22 13.97
N ALA A 12 11.17 -32.47 13.51
CA ALA A 12 11.11 -32.79 12.07
C ALA A 12 9.68 -32.74 11.48
N VAL A 13 8.63 -32.80 12.30
CA VAL A 13 7.23 -32.77 11.83
C VAL A 13 6.67 -31.35 11.77
N MET A 14 7.28 -30.38 12.46
CA MET A 14 6.81 -28.99 12.53
C MET A 14 7.31 -28.11 11.38
N SER A 15 8.36 -28.52 10.64
CA SER A 15 8.91 -27.77 9.51
C SER A 15 8.14 -27.96 8.19
N GLY A 16 7.12 -28.83 8.16
CA GLY A 16 6.30 -29.08 6.97
C GLY A 16 5.00 -28.27 6.88
N VAL A 17 4.62 -27.52 7.94
CA VAL A 17 3.25 -26.94 8.03
C VAL A 17 3.21 -25.42 7.85
N THR A 18 4.34 -24.72 7.78
CA THR A 18 4.38 -23.25 7.80
C THR A 18 4.32 -22.59 6.40
N GLY A 19 3.97 -23.32 5.34
CA GLY A 19 3.94 -22.77 3.97
C GLY A 19 2.80 -23.21 3.03
N CYS A 20 1.87 -24.08 3.46
CA CYS A 20 0.91 -24.70 2.54
C CYS A 20 -0.23 -23.78 2.05
N ALA A 21 -0.39 -22.57 2.60
CA ALA A 21 -1.48 -21.68 2.21
C ALA A 21 -1.40 -21.27 0.74
N SER A 22 -0.20 -21.02 0.21
CA SER A 22 0.00 -20.67 -1.20
C SER A 22 -0.08 -21.88 -2.14
N THR A 23 0.18 -23.09 -1.63
CA THR A 23 0.12 -24.32 -2.41
C THR A 23 -1.33 -24.67 -2.77
N TRP A 24 -2.25 -24.57 -1.82
CA TRP A 24 -3.65 -24.86 -2.07
C TRP A 24 -4.29 -23.90 -3.06
N ASP A 25 -3.99 -22.61 -2.95
CA ASP A 25 -4.49 -21.59 -3.88
C ASP A 25 -4.02 -21.86 -5.33
N THR A 26 -2.77 -22.32 -5.47
CA THR A 26 -2.22 -22.77 -6.75
C THR A 26 -2.97 -24.00 -7.28
N ILE A 27 -3.20 -25.02 -6.44
CA ILE A 27 -3.91 -26.25 -6.82
C ILE A 27 -5.37 -25.98 -7.21
N THR A 28 -6.03 -25.00 -6.59
CA THR A 28 -7.43 -24.68 -6.91
C THR A 28 -7.60 -23.66 -8.03
N SER A 29 -6.51 -23.01 -8.45
CA SER A 29 -6.54 -21.97 -9.48
C SER A 29 -7.05 -22.49 -10.84
N LYS A 30 -7.75 -21.62 -11.57
CA LYS A 30 -8.19 -21.91 -12.95
C LYS A 30 -7.00 -22.23 -13.87
N SER A 31 -5.90 -21.50 -13.71
CA SER A 31 -4.67 -21.70 -14.48
C SER A 31 -4.05 -23.08 -14.23
N PHE A 32 -4.12 -23.61 -13.01
CA PHE A 32 -3.70 -24.99 -12.74
C PHE A 32 -4.60 -26.01 -13.44
N ARG A 33 -5.93 -25.82 -13.42
CA ARG A 33 -6.88 -26.70 -14.14
C ARG A 33 -6.68 -26.68 -15.65
N GLU A 34 -6.35 -25.53 -16.22
CA GLU A 34 -6.05 -25.38 -17.65
C GLU A 34 -4.66 -25.98 -17.97
N SER A 35 -3.65 -25.68 -17.14
CA SER A 35 -2.32 -26.27 -17.25
C SER A 35 -2.32 -27.78 -17.13
N LEU A 36 -3.21 -28.39 -16.35
CA LEU A 36 -3.31 -29.84 -16.23
C LEU A 36 -3.64 -30.51 -17.56
N LYS A 37 -4.32 -29.81 -18.48
CA LYS A 37 -4.68 -30.34 -19.80
C LYS A 37 -3.47 -30.39 -20.74
N ASP A 38 -2.61 -29.39 -20.69
CA ASP A 38 -1.49 -29.27 -21.64
C ASP A 38 -0.15 -29.74 -21.06
N LYS A 39 0.12 -29.45 -19.77
CA LYS A 39 1.40 -29.71 -19.08
C LYS A 39 1.18 -29.97 -17.58
N PRO A 40 0.81 -31.20 -17.18
CA PRO A 40 0.39 -31.51 -15.80
C PRO A 40 1.44 -31.26 -14.72
N TYR A 41 2.72 -31.21 -15.08
CA TYR A 41 3.82 -30.94 -14.14
C TYR A 41 4.43 -29.54 -14.29
N GLY A 42 4.04 -28.79 -15.33
CA GLY A 42 4.67 -27.51 -15.67
C GLY A 42 4.36 -26.39 -14.69
N THR A 43 3.17 -26.39 -14.07
CA THR A 43 2.78 -25.34 -13.10
C THR A 43 3.27 -25.58 -11.69
N MET A 44 3.48 -26.84 -11.27
CA MET A 44 4.00 -27.13 -9.93
C MET A 44 5.52 -27.04 -9.83
N PHE A 45 6.23 -27.44 -10.89
CA PHE A 45 7.70 -27.55 -10.87
C PHE A 45 8.39 -26.71 -11.94
N GLY A 46 7.64 -26.04 -12.81
CA GLY A 46 8.21 -25.11 -13.77
C GLY A 46 8.72 -23.85 -13.10
N LYS A 47 9.71 -23.21 -13.74
CA LYS A 47 10.10 -21.85 -13.37
C LYS A 47 8.87 -20.95 -13.57
N PRO A 48 8.57 -20.05 -12.61
CA PRO A 48 7.51 -19.07 -12.82
C PRO A 48 7.79 -18.29 -14.12
N PRO A 49 6.74 -17.92 -14.88
CA PRO A 49 6.91 -17.14 -16.09
C PRO A 49 7.62 -15.83 -15.76
N ASP A 50 8.33 -15.28 -16.74
CA ASP A 50 8.97 -13.99 -16.56
C ASP A 50 7.91 -12.95 -16.12
N PRO A 51 8.12 -12.25 -14.98
CA PRO A 51 7.15 -11.29 -14.49
C PRO A 51 6.88 -10.19 -15.52
N LEU A 52 7.88 -9.74 -16.28
CA LEU A 52 7.70 -8.67 -17.25
C LEU A 52 6.86 -9.13 -18.45
N GLU A 53 7.15 -10.31 -18.99
CA GLU A 53 6.32 -10.94 -20.03
C GLU A 53 4.85 -11.13 -19.58
N THR A 54 4.66 -11.58 -18.34
CA THR A 54 3.32 -11.78 -17.77
C THR A 54 2.55 -10.46 -17.69
N LEU A 55 3.21 -9.36 -17.30
CA LEU A 55 2.58 -8.05 -17.19
C LEU A 55 2.18 -7.46 -18.54
N ARG A 56 2.93 -7.77 -19.61
CA ARG A 56 2.62 -7.32 -20.98
C ARG A 56 1.44 -8.08 -21.59
N ASN A 57 1.42 -9.40 -21.39
CA ASN A 57 0.57 -10.29 -22.19
C ASN A 57 -0.67 -10.80 -21.46
N SER A 58 -0.67 -10.83 -20.12
CA SER A 58 -1.77 -11.44 -19.36
C SER A 58 -2.94 -10.47 -19.17
N PRO A 59 -4.16 -10.78 -19.65
CA PRO A 59 -5.35 -10.01 -19.31
C PRO A 59 -5.84 -10.31 -17.87
N GLU A 60 -5.39 -11.41 -17.27
CA GLU A 60 -5.85 -11.84 -15.95
C GLU A 60 -5.20 -11.04 -14.82
N GLY A 61 -6.04 -10.39 -14.01
CA GLY A 61 -5.58 -9.56 -12.89
C GLY A 61 -4.82 -10.33 -11.82
N GLU A 62 -5.16 -11.59 -11.56
CA GLU A 62 -4.46 -12.40 -10.55
C GLU A 62 -3.01 -12.70 -10.97
N ALA A 63 -2.80 -13.13 -12.22
CA ALA A 63 -1.47 -13.39 -12.76
C ALA A 63 -0.62 -12.12 -12.77
N ARG A 64 -1.21 -10.97 -13.15
CA ARG A 64 -0.54 -9.66 -13.09
C ARG A 64 -0.17 -9.27 -11.66
N ALA A 65 -1.07 -9.43 -10.69
CA ALA A 65 -0.78 -9.13 -9.29
C ALA A 65 0.34 -10.02 -8.72
N LYS A 66 0.38 -11.30 -9.10
CA LYS A 66 1.49 -12.22 -8.76
C LYS A 66 2.80 -11.77 -9.40
N ALA A 67 2.79 -11.42 -10.69
CA ALA A 67 3.97 -10.91 -11.40
C ALA A 67 4.52 -9.61 -10.76
N MET A 68 3.65 -8.68 -10.34
CA MET A 68 4.06 -7.45 -9.64
C MET A 68 4.75 -7.73 -8.31
N LYS A 69 4.36 -8.78 -7.58
CA LYS A 69 5.07 -9.16 -6.35
C LYS A 69 6.48 -9.68 -6.62
N LEU A 70 6.68 -10.34 -7.76
CA LEU A 70 7.96 -10.92 -8.17
C LEU A 70 8.88 -9.93 -8.87
N ILE A 71 8.34 -8.86 -9.44
CA ILE A 71 9.16 -7.86 -10.13
C ILE A 71 10.14 -7.21 -9.15
N LYS A 72 11.37 -7.04 -9.63
CA LYS A 72 12.45 -6.34 -8.97
C LYS A 72 12.78 -5.10 -9.80
N GLU A 73 13.40 -4.11 -9.17
CA GLU A 73 13.83 -2.88 -9.83
C GLU A 73 14.93 -3.19 -10.87
N PRO A 74 14.69 -2.95 -12.17
CA PRO A 74 15.67 -3.23 -13.23
C PRO A 74 17.05 -2.58 -12.98
N ALA A 75 17.07 -1.33 -12.48
CA ALA A 75 18.32 -0.64 -12.15
C ALA A 75 19.15 -1.36 -11.07
N ALA A 76 18.50 -2.01 -10.09
CA ALA A 76 19.19 -2.77 -9.04
C ALA A 76 19.82 -4.07 -9.58
N GLU A 77 19.22 -4.67 -10.61
CA GLU A 77 19.70 -5.86 -11.31
C GLU A 77 20.59 -5.52 -12.52
N LYS A 78 20.97 -4.24 -12.70
CA LYS A 78 21.85 -3.72 -13.77
C LYS A 78 21.31 -3.86 -15.20
N HIS A 79 19.99 -3.82 -15.34
CA HIS A 79 19.32 -3.76 -16.64
C HIS A 79 19.40 -2.36 -17.28
N SER A 80 18.90 -2.23 -18.51
CA SER A 80 18.92 -0.95 -19.23
C SER A 80 17.95 0.08 -18.63
N ALA A 81 18.22 1.36 -18.88
CA ALA A 81 17.31 2.44 -18.51
C ALA A 81 15.94 2.33 -19.21
N GLU A 82 15.91 1.78 -20.43
CA GLU A 82 14.67 1.53 -21.18
C GLU A 82 13.78 0.52 -20.46
N GLU A 83 14.36 -0.55 -19.92
CA GLU A 83 13.62 -1.55 -19.14
C GLU A 83 13.09 -0.97 -17.82
N GLN A 84 13.88 -0.11 -17.15
CA GLN A 84 13.42 0.62 -15.97
C GLN A 84 12.19 1.50 -16.29
N ASP A 85 12.24 2.25 -17.39
CA ASP A 85 11.17 3.15 -17.80
C ASP A 85 9.89 2.38 -18.18
N GLU A 86 10.04 1.26 -18.87
CA GLU A 86 8.91 0.39 -19.19
C GLU A 86 8.25 -0.19 -17.94
N VAL A 87 9.06 -0.71 -17.00
CA VAL A 87 8.53 -1.23 -15.73
C VAL A 87 7.81 -0.12 -14.96
N MET A 88 8.39 1.07 -14.89
CA MET A 88 7.76 2.23 -14.24
C MET A 88 6.44 2.62 -14.92
N GLN A 89 6.36 2.57 -16.25
CA GLN A 89 5.13 2.85 -16.99
C GLN A 89 4.03 1.82 -16.68
N ILE A 90 4.38 0.53 -16.69
CA ILE A 90 3.45 -0.57 -16.37
C ILE A 90 2.93 -0.43 -14.94
N LEU A 91 3.81 -0.21 -13.96
CA LEU A 91 3.43 -0.04 -12.56
C LEU A 91 2.59 1.21 -12.33
N THR A 92 2.90 2.32 -13.02
CA THR A 92 2.12 3.56 -12.95
C THR A 92 0.70 3.35 -13.45
N SER A 93 0.55 2.74 -14.63
CA SER A 93 -0.77 2.43 -15.20
C SER A 93 -1.56 1.50 -14.28
N ALA A 94 -0.91 0.45 -13.79
CA ALA A 94 -1.52 -0.53 -12.89
C ALA A 94 -1.93 0.04 -11.54
N ALA A 95 -1.14 0.93 -10.93
CA ALA A 95 -1.46 1.53 -9.64
C ALA A 95 -2.62 2.54 -9.72
N THR A 96 -2.78 3.21 -10.86
CA THR A 96 -3.68 4.37 -11.00
C THR A 96 -4.98 4.05 -11.73
N THR A 97 -4.95 3.20 -12.75
CA THR A 97 -6.10 3.00 -13.66
C THR A 97 -6.64 1.58 -13.69
N ASP A 98 -5.94 0.60 -13.10
CA ASP A 98 -6.37 -0.80 -13.20
C ASP A 98 -7.78 -1.03 -12.62
N PRO A 99 -8.64 -1.82 -13.27
CA PRO A 99 -9.98 -2.10 -12.76
C PRO A 99 -9.98 -3.01 -11.53
N SER A 100 -8.89 -3.74 -11.25
CA SER A 100 -8.80 -4.64 -10.10
C SER A 100 -8.11 -3.96 -8.91
N PRO A 101 -8.73 -3.90 -7.72
CA PRO A 101 -8.10 -3.32 -6.54
C PRO A 101 -6.86 -4.13 -6.11
N TRP A 102 -6.85 -5.45 -6.35
CA TRP A 102 -5.72 -6.32 -6.01
C TRP A 102 -4.48 -6.02 -6.84
N VAL A 103 -4.66 -5.73 -8.13
CA VAL A 103 -3.57 -5.35 -9.04
C VAL A 103 -3.01 -4.00 -8.62
N ARG A 104 -3.86 -3.03 -8.27
CA ARG A 104 -3.41 -1.72 -7.75
C ARG A 104 -2.58 -1.87 -6.49
N ILE A 105 -3.05 -2.64 -5.51
CA ILE A 105 -2.31 -2.88 -4.27
C ILE A 105 -0.95 -3.52 -4.56
N ALA A 106 -0.90 -4.53 -5.44
CA ALA A 106 0.35 -5.17 -5.81
C ALA A 106 1.32 -4.22 -6.54
N ALA A 107 0.80 -3.35 -7.42
CA ALA A 107 1.59 -2.32 -8.09
C ALA A 107 2.15 -1.28 -7.10
N ILE A 108 1.32 -0.83 -6.16
CA ILE A 108 1.70 0.09 -5.08
C ILE A 108 2.78 -0.51 -4.18
N ASP A 109 2.63 -1.79 -3.79
CA ASP A 109 3.63 -2.51 -3.01
C ASP A 109 4.94 -2.70 -3.81
N ALA A 110 4.86 -2.85 -5.14
CA ALA A 110 6.05 -2.89 -6.00
C ALA A 110 6.76 -1.53 -6.08
N LEU A 111 6.02 -0.44 -6.33
CA LEU A 111 6.55 0.92 -6.35
C LEU A 111 7.22 1.31 -5.02
N GLY A 112 6.67 0.86 -3.88
CA GLY A 112 7.28 1.10 -2.56
C GLY A 112 8.59 0.36 -2.31
N ARG A 113 8.95 -0.63 -3.15
CA ARG A 113 10.25 -1.33 -3.11
C ARG A 113 11.29 -0.70 -4.04
N PHE A 114 10.87 0.18 -4.95
CA PHE A 114 11.74 0.81 -5.93
C PHE A 114 12.35 2.07 -5.32
N HIS A 115 13.64 2.30 -5.59
CA HIS A 115 14.36 3.49 -5.12
C HIS A 115 14.29 4.64 -6.12
N ASP A 116 13.48 4.50 -7.17
CA ASP A 116 13.24 5.54 -8.17
C ASP A 116 12.51 6.75 -7.57
N PRO A 117 13.07 7.99 -7.67
CA PRO A 117 12.43 9.19 -7.11
C PRO A 117 11.07 9.49 -7.74
N ARG A 118 10.76 8.98 -8.95
CA ARG A 118 9.46 9.12 -9.61
C ARG A 118 8.36 8.34 -8.91
N ALA A 119 8.70 7.28 -8.16
CA ALA A 119 7.73 6.42 -7.49
C ALA A 119 6.87 7.19 -6.47
N ALA A 120 7.43 8.20 -5.79
CA ALA A 120 6.69 9.02 -4.83
C ALA A 120 5.51 9.78 -5.47
N ASP A 121 5.74 10.38 -6.65
CA ASP A 121 4.71 11.12 -7.36
C ASP A 121 3.61 10.16 -7.90
N VAL A 122 3.99 8.96 -8.34
CA VAL A 122 3.05 7.91 -8.77
C VAL A 122 2.21 7.38 -7.60
N LEU A 123 2.82 7.13 -6.44
CA LEU A 123 2.11 6.67 -5.24
C LEU A 123 1.09 7.71 -4.76
N LYS A 124 1.45 9.01 -4.84
CA LYS A 124 0.52 10.11 -4.58
C LYS A 124 -0.66 10.09 -5.55
N GLN A 125 -0.42 9.88 -6.85
CA GLN A 125 -1.51 9.74 -7.84
C GLN A 125 -2.38 8.51 -7.55
N ALA A 126 -1.79 7.37 -7.19
CA ALA A 126 -2.53 6.15 -6.84
C ALA A 126 -3.44 6.36 -5.62
N TYR A 127 -2.97 7.13 -4.63
CA TYR A 127 -3.77 7.53 -3.47
C TYR A 127 -5.03 8.34 -3.87
N PHE A 128 -4.87 9.32 -4.76
CA PHE A 128 -5.99 10.13 -5.26
C PHE A 128 -6.95 9.34 -6.17
N ASN A 129 -6.41 8.41 -6.96
CA ASN A 129 -7.19 7.57 -7.88
C ASN A 129 -7.77 6.32 -7.20
N ALA A 130 -7.61 6.16 -5.90
CA ALA A 130 -8.07 5.00 -5.14
C ALA A 130 -9.58 4.68 -5.30
N PRO A 131 -10.51 5.64 -5.48
CA PRO A 131 -11.92 5.32 -5.75
C PRO A 131 -12.18 4.46 -7.00
N GLY A 132 -11.20 4.31 -7.90
CA GLY A 132 -11.32 3.46 -9.08
C GLY A 132 -12.17 4.08 -10.20
N ARG A 133 -12.56 5.35 -10.11
CA ARG A 133 -13.25 6.05 -11.19
C ARG A 133 -12.24 6.42 -12.26
N LEU A 134 -12.41 5.86 -13.46
CA LEU A 134 -11.60 6.24 -14.61
C LEU A 134 -11.87 7.72 -14.94
N PRO A 135 -10.83 8.54 -15.20
CA PRO A 135 -10.98 9.98 -15.43
C PRO A 135 -11.87 10.34 -16.63
N GLY A 136 -12.17 9.38 -17.52
CA GLY A 136 -13.11 9.56 -18.63
C GLY A 136 -14.59 9.32 -18.31
N ASN A 137 -14.90 8.78 -17.13
CA ASN A 137 -16.29 8.50 -16.70
C ASN A 137 -16.72 9.36 -15.50
N LEU A 138 -15.97 10.43 -15.22
CA LEU A 138 -16.51 11.57 -14.50
C LEU A 138 -17.58 12.16 -15.41
N ALA A 139 -18.79 11.61 -15.34
CA ALA A 139 -19.98 12.17 -15.94
C ALA A 139 -19.89 13.67 -15.70
N LYS A 140 -19.75 14.42 -16.81
CA LYS A 140 -19.83 15.87 -16.83
C LYS A 140 -21.02 16.20 -15.92
N PRO A 141 -20.81 16.87 -14.76
CA PRO A 141 -21.90 17.08 -13.81
C PRO A 141 -23.05 17.67 -14.60
N GLU A 142 -24.21 17.01 -14.54
CA GLU A 142 -25.40 17.30 -15.34
C GLU A 142 -25.80 18.76 -15.20
N ALA A 143 -25.18 19.60 -16.01
CA ALA A 143 -25.47 20.99 -16.20
C ALA A 143 -25.60 21.19 -17.71
N GLU A 144 -26.60 20.54 -18.30
CA GLU A 144 -27.36 21.10 -19.41
C GLU A 144 -28.55 20.19 -19.75
N LYS A 145 -29.72 20.62 -19.29
CA LYS A 145 -31.02 20.14 -19.74
C LYS A 145 -31.13 20.36 -21.25
N SER A 146 -30.79 19.37 -22.05
CA SER A 146 -31.11 19.37 -23.49
C SER A 146 -32.20 18.33 -23.76
N PRO A 147 -33.45 18.75 -24.02
CA PRO A 147 -34.51 17.85 -24.43
C PRO A 147 -34.55 17.79 -25.96
N ILE A 148 -33.67 17.02 -26.61
CA ILE A 148 -33.87 16.65 -28.02
C ILE A 148 -33.58 15.16 -28.20
N VAL A 149 -34.66 14.43 -28.37
CA VAL A 149 -34.74 13.00 -28.67
C VAL A 149 -34.17 12.77 -30.07
N GLN A 150 -33.00 12.14 -30.18
CA GLN A 150 -32.53 11.57 -31.44
C GLN A 150 -32.50 10.05 -31.30
N ALA A 151 -33.54 9.42 -31.85
CA ALA A 151 -33.70 7.98 -31.90
C ALA A 151 -32.85 7.41 -33.05
N GLY A 152 -31.86 6.56 -32.78
CA GLY A 152 -31.15 5.90 -33.89
C GLY A 152 -29.95 4.99 -33.61
N ALA A 153 -29.33 4.98 -32.43
CA ALA A 153 -28.16 4.15 -32.18
C ALA A 153 -28.31 3.30 -30.90
N ARG A 154 -28.23 1.97 -31.07
CA ARG A 154 -28.24 0.99 -29.97
C ARG A 154 -26.82 0.83 -29.43
N GLU A 155 -26.44 1.60 -28.43
CA GLU A 155 -25.25 1.31 -27.64
C GLU A 155 -25.57 0.22 -26.59
N PRO A 156 -24.89 -0.95 -26.63
CA PRO A 156 -25.03 -1.98 -25.61
C PRO A 156 -24.36 -1.49 -24.32
N GLY A 157 -25.15 -0.92 -23.42
CA GLY A 157 -24.71 -0.40 -22.12
C GLY A 157 -25.70 0.57 -21.49
N LEU A 158 -26.48 1.29 -22.31
CA LEU A 158 -27.32 2.39 -21.84
C LEU A 158 -28.50 1.97 -20.94
N LEU A 159 -28.99 0.73 -21.03
CA LEU A 159 -30.15 0.30 -20.24
C LEU A 159 -29.78 0.06 -18.76
N GLY A 160 -28.56 -0.38 -18.47
CA GLY A 160 -28.07 -0.57 -17.11
C GLY A 160 -27.92 0.76 -16.37
N ASP A 161 -27.30 1.75 -17.02
CA ASP A 161 -27.15 3.10 -16.46
C ASP A 161 -28.49 3.83 -16.36
N ARG A 162 -29.38 3.72 -17.36
CA ARG A 162 -30.71 4.36 -17.31
C ARG A 162 -31.65 3.81 -16.24
N LEU A 163 -31.51 2.52 -15.91
CA LEU A 163 -32.33 1.90 -14.88
C LEU A 163 -31.71 2.00 -13.48
N GLY A 164 -30.56 2.67 -13.33
CA GLY A 164 -29.81 2.66 -12.08
C GLY A 164 -29.39 1.25 -11.63
N LEU A 165 -29.36 0.30 -12.57
CA LEU A 165 -28.95 -1.09 -12.37
C LEU A 165 -27.45 -1.28 -12.64
N GLY A 166 -26.75 -0.22 -13.07
CA GLY A 166 -25.30 -0.17 -13.01
C GLY A 166 -24.88 -0.40 -11.57
N GLY A 167 -24.17 -1.50 -11.31
CA GLY A 167 -23.54 -1.73 -10.01
C GLY A 167 -22.68 -0.53 -9.60
N PRO A 168 -22.33 -0.40 -8.31
CA PRO A 168 -21.54 0.73 -7.82
C PRO A 168 -20.33 0.99 -8.71
N GLN A 169 -20.29 2.15 -9.36
CA GLN A 169 -19.17 2.53 -10.22
C GLN A 169 -17.96 2.87 -9.35
N GLY A 170 -17.05 1.90 -9.21
CA GLY A 170 -15.80 2.05 -8.47
C GLY A 170 -15.61 1.00 -7.39
N PHE A 171 -14.64 1.23 -6.52
CA PHE A 171 -14.37 0.34 -5.39
C PHE A 171 -15.27 0.65 -4.19
N THR A 172 -15.48 -0.37 -3.36
CA THR A 172 -16.11 -0.20 -2.05
C THR A 172 -15.26 0.69 -1.14
N ALA A 173 -15.87 1.38 -0.17
CA ALA A 173 -15.15 2.26 0.75
C ALA A 173 -13.95 1.56 1.44
N ASP A 174 -14.14 0.31 1.86
CA ASP A 174 -13.08 -0.52 2.47
C ASP A 174 -11.90 -0.77 1.52
N GLN A 175 -12.20 -1.04 0.24
CA GLN A 175 -11.17 -1.21 -0.78
C GLN A 175 -10.43 0.10 -1.06
N VAL A 176 -11.14 1.24 -1.10
CA VAL A 176 -10.52 2.57 -1.25
C VAL A 176 -9.60 2.87 -0.07
N ALA A 177 -10.08 2.64 1.16
CA ALA A 177 -9.28 2.79 2.38
C ALA A 177 -8.03 1.92 2.33
N THR A 178 -8.16 0.67 1.89
CA THR A 178 -7.04 -0.28 1.76
C THR A 178 -6.01 0.18 0.72
N VAL A 179 -6.45 0.61 -0.47
CA VAL A 179 -5.56 1.11 -1.53
C VAL A 179 -4.80 2.35 -1.04
N ARG A 180 -5.49 3.29 -0.38
CA ARG A 180 -4.86 4.49 0.19
C ARG A 180 -3.89 4.17 1.32
N GLY A 181 -4.26 3.31 2.26
CA GLY A 181 -3.39 2.86 3.33
C GLY A 181 -2.12 2.20 2.80
N ARG A 182 -2.24 1.39 1.75
CA ARG A 182 -1.08 0.78 1.06
C ARG A 182 -0.20 1.81 0.36
N ALA A 183 -0.78 2.81 -0.29
CA ALA A 183 -0.02 3.90 -0.90
C ALA A 183 0.79 4.67 0.16
N ILE A 184 0.18 4.95 1.31
CA ILE A 184 0.84 5.57 2.47
C ILE A 184 2.01 4.71 2.98
N ASP A 185 1.77 3.42 3.24
CA ASP A 185 2.81 2.51 3.70
C ASP A 185 3.99 2.46 2.71
N SER A 186 3.70 2.43 1.40
CA SER A 186 4.73 2.46 0.35
C SER A 186 5.48 3.79 0.28
N MET A 187 4.81 4.93 0.44
CA MET A 187 5.46 6.25 0.49
C MET A 187 6.36 6.42 1.72
N ALA A 188 5.96 5.85 2.86
CA ALA A 188 6.78 5.83 4.07
C ALA A 188 8.06 5.01 3.85
N LYS A 189 7.97 3.86 3.18
CA LYS A 189 9.12 3.01 2.84
C LYS A 189 10.13 3.69 1.92
N THR A 190 9.68 4.50 0.96
CA THR A 190 10.61 5.22 0.08
C THR A 190 11.37 6.33 0.80
N GLY A 191 10.85 6.83 1.93
CA GLY A 191 11.60 7.76 2.80
C GLY A 191 11.83 9.17 2.24
N GLY A 192 11.27 9.49 1.07
CA GLY A 192 11.53 10.76 0.39
C GLY A 192 10.92 11.99 1.10
N PRO A 193 11.54 13.19 1.00
CA PRO A 193 11.01 14.41 1.62
C PRO A 193 9.64 14.80 1.06
N LYS A 194 9.38 14.56 -0.23
CA LYS A 194 8.06 14.75 -0.85
C LYS A 194 6.98 13.87 -0.20
N SER A 195 7.31 12.60 0.08
CA SER A 195 6.41 11.67 0.76
C SER A 195 6.11 12.18 2.17
N LEU A 196 7.11 12.64 2.90
CA LEU A 196 6.93 13.16 4.26
C LEU A 196 5.98 14.37 4.32
N GLU A 197 6.16 15.34 3.42
CA GLU A 197 5.26 16.52 3.34
C GLU A 197 3.82 16.10 3.06
N PHE A 198 3.63 15.15 2.14
CA PHE A 198 2.31 14.66 1.80
C PHE A 198 1.65 13.90 2.96
N LEU A 199 2.39 13.01 3.63
CA LEU A 199 1.91 12.28 4.81
C LEU A 199 1.57 13.24 5.98
N ALA A 200 2.35 14.32 6.15
CA ALA A 200 2.05 15.36 7.14
C ALA A 200 0.70 16.04 6.85
N GLY A 201 0.43 16.36 5.58
CA GLY A 201 -0.85 16.93 5.13
C GLY A 201 -2.03 16.02 5.45
N ILE A 202 -1.88 14.71 5.20
CA ILE A 202 -2.90 13.70 5.52
C ILE A 202 -3.11 13.60 7.03
N ALA A 203 -2.05 13.46 7.83
CA ALA A 203 -2.14 13.30 9.28
C ALA A 203 -2.87 14.47 9.96
N ILE A 204 -2.57 15.71 9.56
CA ILE A 204 -3.21 16.93 10.07
C ILE A 204 -4.66 17.10 9.54
N GLY A 205 -5.06 16.31 8.53
CA GLY A 205 -6.37 16.43 7.89
C GLY A 205 -6.48 17.63 6.95
N LYS A 206 -5.37 18.13 6.39
CA LYS A 206 -5.43 19.21 5.40
C LYS A 206 -6.07 18.74 4.10
N ASP A 207 -5.83 17.49 3.72
CA ASP A 207 -6.39 16.87 2.54
C ASP A 207 -7.70 16.15 2.90
N HIS A 208 -8.75 16.94 3.16
CA HIS A 208 -10.11 16.41 3.31
C HIS A 208 -10.69 16.07 1.94
N PHE A 209 -10.97 14.80 1.73
CA PHE A 209 -11.77 14.37 0.59
C PHE A 209 -13.24 14.61 0.90
N MET A 210 -13.82 15.54 0.17
CA MET A 210 -15.26 15.68 0.06
C MET A 210 -15.80 14.30 -0.37
N ASN A 211 -16.64 13.68 0.46
CA ASN A 211 -17.36 12.41 0.24
C ASN A 211 -16.75 11.11 0.81
N ASP A 212 -15.65 11.15 1.54
CA ASP A 212 -15.19 9.92 2.23
C ASP A 212 -15.93 9.70 3.56
N ASP A 213 -16.20 8.44 3.87
CA ASP A 213 -16.72 8.02 5.18
C ASP A 213 -15.73 8.39 6.30
N VAL A 214 -16.25 8.81 7.45
CA VAL A 214 -15.45 9.26 8.60
C VAL A 214 -14.45 8.18 9.05
N ASN A 215 -14.87 6.91 9.07
CA ASN A 215 -13.99 5.81 9.47
C ASN A 215 -12.85 5.60 8.47
N THR A 216 -13.11 5.80 7.17
CA THR A 216 -12.08 5.72 6.13
C THR A 216 -11.05 6.83 6.33
N GLN A 217 -11.50 8.05 6.65
CA GLN A 217 -10.58 9.17 6.91
C GLN A 217 -9.73 8.91 8.14
N GLU A 218 -10.32 8.48 9.25
CA GLU A 218 -9.60 8.16 10.48
C GLU A 218 -8.54 7.07 10.24
N PHE A 219 -8.90 5.97 9.57
CA PHE A 219 -7.98 4.90 9.21
C PHE A 219 -6.78 5.42 8.41
N VAL A 220 -7.04 6.23 7.39
CA VAL A 220 -6.00 6.78 6.51
C VAL A 220 -5.07 7.74 7.28
N ARG A 221 -5.61 8.57 8.18
CA ARG A 221 -4.83 9.46 9.05
C ARG A 221 -3.94 8.70 10.02
N GLN A 222 -4.48 7.67 10.67
CA GLN A 222 -3.70 6.82 11.59
C GLN A 222 -2.54 6.13 10.84
N ARG A 223 -2.79 5.62 9.63
CA ARG A 223 -1.73 5.06 8.77
C ARG A 223 -0.69 6.09 8.37
N ALA A 224 -1.08 7.34 8.11
CA ALA A 224 -0.12 8.40 7.80
C ALA A 224 0.82 8.66 8.98
N VAL A 225 0.29 8.72 10.22
CA VAL A 225 1.10 8.87 11.43
C VAL A 225 2.05 7.68 11.62
N ASP A 226 1.55 6.44 11.44
CA ASP A 226 2.36 5.22 11.51
C ASP A 226 3.44 5.18 10.40
N GLY A 227 3.12 5.72 9.22
CA GLY A 227 4.08 5.87 8.12
C GLY A 227 5.18 6.87 8.47
N ILE A 228 4.82 8.04 9.00
CA ILE A 228 5.79 9.06 9.42
C ILE A 228 6.70 8.51 10.53
N SER A 229 6.19 7.73 11.48
CA SER A 229 7.03 7.15 12.54
C SER A 229 8.02 6.09 12.04
N GLN A 230 7.76 5.47 10.89
CA GLN A 230 8.70 4.57 10.21
C GLN A 230 9.80 5.33 9.46
N MET A 231 9.56 6.59 9.08
CA MET A 231 10.55 7.45 8.44
C MET A 231 11.57 7.90 9.49
N ARG A 232 12.74 7.25 9.54
CA ARG A 232 13.81 7.57 10.50
C ARG A 232 14.59 8.83 10.09
N THR A 233 13.90 9.95 9.92
CA THR A 233 14.49 11.24 9.55
C THR A 233 14.23 12.28 10.64
N LYS A 234 15.07 13.32 10.73
CA LYS A 234 14.89 14.37 11.75
C LYS A 234 13.61 15.16 11.49
N GLU A 235 13.27 15.33 10.22
CA GLU A 235 12.07 15.98 9.73
C GLU A 235 10.81 15.23 10.16
N ALA A 236 10.83 13.89 10.22
CA ALA A 236 9.69 13.10 10.68
C ALA A 236 9.34 13.39 12.14
N VAL A 237 10.33 13.57 13.02
CA VAL A 237 10.12 13.98 14.42
C VAL A 237 9.49 15.37 14.51
N VAL A 238 9.96 16.32 13.70
CA VAL A 238 9.37 17.67 13.61
C VAL A 238 7.90 17.58 13.17
N VAL A 239 7.60 16.75 12.17
CA VAL A 239 6.24 16.55 11.67
C VAL A 239 5.35 15.92 12.73
N LEU A 240 5.80 14.86 13.42
CA LEU A 240 5.01 14.22 14.47
C LEU A 240 4.73 15.17 15.64
N ALA A 241 5.69 16.02 16.03
CA ALA A 241 5.46 17.04 17.05
C ALA A 241 4.39 18.06 16.61
N LYS A 242 4.37 18.43 15.31
CA LYS A 242 3.31 19.28 14.74
C LYS A 242 1.96 18.58 14.73
N VAL A 243 1.90 17.30 14.37
CA VAL A 243 0.66 16.49 14.42
C VAL A 243 0.14 16.42 15.85
N LEU A 244 1.02 16.12 16.82
CA LEU A 244 0.67 16.09 18.25
C LEU A 244 0.08 17.43 18.72
N ALA A 245 0.66 18.56 18.29
CA ALA A 245 0.15 19.89 18.61
C ALA A 245 -1.20 20.18 17.94
N ALA A 246 -1.36 19.79 16.68
CA ALA A 246 -2.57 20.06 15.89
C ALA A 246 -3.78 19.23 16.33
N GLU A 247 -3.55 18.01 16.82
CA GLU A 247 -4.59 17.06 17.24
C GLU A 247 -4.85 17.05 18.74
N LYS A 248 -4.11 17.85 19.52
CA LYS A 248 -4.38 18.07 20.94
C LYS A 248 -5.84 18.49 21.10
N ASP A 249 -6.58 17.74 21.92
CA ASP A 249 -8.00 17.92 22.22
C ASP A 249 -9.00 17.62 21.07
N LYS A 250 -8.52 17.18 19.89
CA LYS A 250 -9.40 16.78 18.77
C LYS A 250 -9.51 15.27 18.64
N ASP A 251 -8.37 14.59 18.53
CA ASP A 251 -8.30 13.15 18.29
C ASP A 251 -7.29 12.51 19.24
N ILE A 252 -7.81 11.84 20.26
CA ILE A 252 -7.02 11.18 21.30
C ILE A 252 -6.19 10.03 20.68
N THR A 253 -6.72 9.35 19.67
CA THR A 253 -6.06 8.20 19.05
C THR A 253 -4.84 8.64 18.22
N LEU A 254 -4.99 9.72 17.44
CA LEU A 254 -3.89 10.29 16.66
C LEU A 254 -2.84 10.94 17.57
N THR A 255 -3.28 11.61 18.64
CA THR A 255 -2.37 12.17 19.66
C THR A 255 -1.51 11.07 20.28
N ALA A 256 -2.11 9.95 20.67
CA ALA A 256 -1.40 8.81 21.24
C ALA A 256 -0.42 8.17 20.25
N LYS A 257 -0.83 7.96 18.98
CA LYS A 257 0.05 7.43 17.93
C LYS A 257 1.21 8.36 17.58
N ALA A 258 0.97 9.67 17.49
CA ALA A 258 2.01 10.65 17.23
C ALA A 258 3.03 10.67 18.38
N HIS A 259 2.55 10.59 19.62
CA HIS A 259 3.39 10.46 20.80
C HIS A 259 4.23 9.18 20.79
N GLU A 260 3.62 8.03 20.51
CA GLU A 260 4.34 6.75 20.39
C GLU A 260 5.44 6.82 19.32
N GLY A 261 5.15 7.39 18.16
CA GLY A 261 6.13 7.60 17.09
C GLY A 261 7.30 8.50 17.52
N LEU A 262 7.03 9.56 18.29
CA LEU A 262 8.08 10.43 18.85
C LEU A 262 8.96 9.69 19.85
N VAL A 263 8.37 8.89 20.74
CA VAL A 263 9.10 8.04 21.69
C VAL A 263 9.94 7.02 20.94
N GLN A 264 9.40 6.38 19.90
CA GLN A 264 10.09 5.38 19.08
C GLN A 264 11.31 5.96 18.34
N LEU A 265 11.19 7.17 17.77
CA LEU A 265 12.26 7.80 17.00
C LEU A 265 13.34 8.42 17.87
N THR A 266 12.96 9.00 19.03
CA THR A 266 13.90 9.74 19.89
C THR A 266 14.39 8.95 21.10
N GLY A 267 13.71 7.86 21.47
CA GLY A 267 13.99 7.09 22.69
C GLY A 267 13.62 7.80 23.99
N LYS A 268 13.08 9.03 23.92
CA LYS A 268 12.74 9.84 25.09
C LYS A 268 11.31 9.55 25.53
N ASN A 269 11.12 9.14 26.79
CA ASN A 269 9.80 8.94 27.37
C ASN A 269 9.30 10.23 28.06
N LEU A 270 8.86 11.20 27.26
CA LEU A 270 8.21 12.43 27.72
C LEU A 270 6.69 12.25 27.69
N PRO A 271 5.89 13.01 28.46
CA PRO A 271 4.43 12.96 28.31
C PRO A 271 4.00 13.50 26.93
N ALA A 272 2.78 13.20 26.51
CA ALA A 272 2.17 13.66 25.26
C ALA A 272 1.81 15.17 25.27
N ASP A 273 2.78 16.00 25.65
CA ASP A 273 2.65 17.45 25.75
C ASP A 273 3.45 18.15 24.64
N PRO A 274 2.79 18.85 23.70
CA PRO A 274 3.45 19.50 22.57
C PRO A 274 4.59 20.44 22.96
N GLU A 275 4.48 21.16 24.07
CA GLU A 275 5.51 22.13 24.49
C GLU A 275 6.82 21.43 24.84
N LYS A 276 6.75 20.28 25.52
CA LYS A 276 7.93 19.49 25.89
C LYS A 276 8.60 18.88 24.66
N TRP A 277 7.81 18.39 23.70
CA TRP A 277 8.33 17.85 22.44
C TRP A 277 8.95 18.92 21.55
N ASN A 278 8.40 20.15 21.54
CA ASN A 278 9.03 21.29 20.86
C ASN A 278 10.41 21.61 21.44
N GLY A 279 10.57 21.52 22.77
CA GLY A 279 11.88 21.65 23.42
C GLY A 279 12.88 20.59 22.93
N VAL A 280 12.46 19.33 22.76
CA VAL A 280 13.32 18.27 22.20
C VAL A 280 13.70 18.54 20.75
N VAL A 281 12.76 18.99 19.94
CA VAL A 281 13.00 19.32 18.52
C VAL A 281 13.99 20.47 18.40
N GLN A 282 13.96 21.46 19.30
CA GLN A 282 14.89 22.59 19.33
C GLN A 282 16.26 22.24 19.90
N ALA A 283 16.33 21.35 20.89
CA ALA A 283 17.55 21.03 21.63
C ALA A 283 18.56 20.13 20.86
N GLU A 284 18.31 19.86 19.59
CA GLU A 284 18.96 18.81 18.80
C GLU A 284 18.79 17.41 19.43
N PHE A 285 18.54 16.41 18.61
CA PHE A 285 18.36 15.04 19.07
C PHE A 285 19.01 14.06 18.09
N GLU A 286 19.34 12.90 18.62
CA GLU A 286 19.81 11.76 17.85
C GLU A 286 18.65 10.80 17.61
N ILE A 287 18.59 10.24 16.40
CA ILE A 287 17.57 9.26 16.04
C ILE A 287 18.02 7.91 16.57
N VAL A 288 17.15 7.23 17.31
CA VAL A 288 17.43 5.88 17.81
C VAL A 288 17.63 4.94 16.61
N PRO A 289 18.72 4.16 16.57
CA PRO A 289 18.96 3.21 15.48
C PRO A 289 17.82 2.18 15.39
N GLU A 290 17.63 1.58 14.21
CA GLU A 290 16.59 0.57 14.03
C GLU A 290 16.85 -0.64 14.94
N PRO A 291 15.84 -1.13 15.68
CA PRO A 291 16.01 -2.33 16.45
C PRO A 291 16.42 -3.50 15.58
N ASN A 292 17.45 -4.21 16.04
CA ASN A 292 17.80 -5.49 15.44
C ASN A 292 16.67 -6.51 15.64
N ALA A 293 16.72 -7.63 14.91
CA ALA A 293 15.67 -8.65 14.98
C ALA A 293 15.46 -9.21 16.40
N ILE A 294 16.53 -9.25 17.21
CA ILE A 294 16.48 -9.73 18.61
C ILE A 294 15.72 -8.74 19.49
N GLN A 295 15.99 -7.44 19.38
CA GLN A 295 15.27 -6.39 20.10
C GLN A 295 13.78 -6.34 19.74
N ARG A 296 13.44 -6.61 18.46
CA ARG A 296 12.03 -6.80 18.05
C ARG A 296 11.40 -8.03 18.71
N ALA A 297 12.12 -9.15 18.77
CA ALA A 297 11.61 -10.42 19.30
C ALA A 297 11.42 -10.42 20.83
N ILE A 298 12.30 -9.74 21.56
CA ILE A 298 12.22 -9.66 23.03
C ILE A 298 11.06 -8.75 23.48
N GLY A 299 10.47 -7.99 22.55
CA GLY A 299 9.60 -6.88 22.89
C GLY A 299 10.46 -5.78 23.49
N PHE A 300 10.33 -4.58 22.96
CA PHE A 300 10.99 -3.40 23.50
C PHE A 300 10.35 -3.06 24.87
N THR A 301 10.58 -3.89 25.90
CA THR A 301 10.34 -3.50 27.29
C THR A 301 11.45 -2.53 27.64
N THR A 302 11.19 -1.26 27.34
CA THR A 302 12.08 -0.13 27.62
C THR A 302 12.56 -0.19 29.07
N GLN A 303 13.88 -0.08 29.24
CA GLN A 303 14.49 0.26 30.53
C GLN A 303 13.78 1.49 31.08
N LYS A 304 13.17 1.35 32.27
CA LYS A 304 12.64 2.46 33.05
C LYS A 304 13.76 3.37 33.55
#